data_AF-A0A662E905-F1
#
_entry.id   AF-A0A662E905-F1
#
_cell.length_a   1.000
_cell.length_b   1.000
_cell.length_c   1.000
_cell.angle_alpha   90.00
_cell.angle_beta   90.00
_cell.angle_gamma   90.00
#
_symmetry.space_group_name_H-M   'P 1'
#
loop_
_entity.id
_entity.type
_entity.pdbx_description
1 polymer ?
#
loop_
_entity_poly.entity_id
_entity_poly.type
_entity_poly.pdbx_seq_one_letter_code
_entity_poly.pdbx_strand_id
1 'polypeptide(L)'
;VQISLDGVREAHELRAPGTFDVLDRLLVRLRRDHPSWYRKRLSVGMTLTSANLPFLSRSIELLLGRGMESVRLAPLLTHDEGWGPEAEAELERQMGEVFDLCLEHYQRTGAIPLEVFRRPANPPEARHDRPVCRVNAPETQAVGVDGSVNGCPLLLAQEVGGTQAGSVLREWIERPEWPGLRRERYSSYGRCWDCDFIDECLVCPVASANIPGNTDPRRVPDSGCAFNRIVGRYRRLFPPVAGPEDHLKGNDPLPTAMTDLAKALGLG
;
A
#
# COMPACT_ATOMS: atom_id res chain seq x y z
N VAL A 1 8.98 5.30 -13.22
CA VAL A 1 9.19 6.48 -12.34
C VAL A 1 7.98 6.57 -11.43
N GLN A 2 8.20 6.87 -10.15
CA GLN A 2 7.11 7.11 -9.19
C GLN A 2 7.18 8.58 -8.74
N ILE A 3 6.05 9.28 -8.79
CA ILE A 3 5.90 10.63 -8.21
C ILE A 3 5.11 10.52 -6.91
N SER A 4 5.61 11.10 -5.84
CA SER A 4 4.89 11.18 -4.56
C SER A 4 3.89 12.33 -4.60
N LEU A 5 2.59 12.01 -4.64
CA LEU A 5 1.50 12.97 -4.65
C LEU A 5 0.29 12.32 -3.98
N ASP A 6 -0.22 12.91 -2.90
CA ASP A 6 -1.30 12.30 -2.09
C ASP A 6 -2.71 12.65 -2.59
N GLY A 7 -2.81 13.01 -3.87
CA GLY A 7 -4.06 13.36 -4.54
C GLY A 7 -4.35 14.87 -4.48
N VAL A 8 -5.54 15.28 -4.03
CA VAL A 8 -5.95 16.70 -4.05
C VAL A 8 -5.04 17.59 -3.19
N ARG A 9 -5.07 18.90 -3.46
CA ARG A 9 -4.26 19.89 -2.73
C ARG A 9 -4.43 19.75 -1.22
N GLU A 10 -5.68 19.70 -0.78
CA GLU A 10 -6.06 19.65 0.63
C GLU A 10 -5.45 18.43 1.35
N ALA A 11 -5.32 17.30 0.66
CA ALA A 11 -4.69 16.09 1.17
C ALA A 11 -3.16 16.16 1.14
N HIS A 12 -2.60 16.63 0.03
CA HIS A 12 -1.16 16.61 -0.21
C HIS A 12 -0.41 17.63 0.65
N GLU A 13 -0.97 18.82 0.78
CA GLU A 13 -0.36 19.92 1.53
C GLU A 13 -0.24 19.62 3.03
N LEU A 14 -1.00 18.66 3.56
CA LEU A 14 -0.86 18.18 4.95
C LEU A 14 0.49 17.50 5.19
N ARG A 15 1.09 16.89 4.17
CA ARG A 15 2.36 16.14 4.28
C ARG A 15 3.52 16.81 3.54
N ALA A 16 3.23 17.56 2.50
CA ALA A 16 4.23 18.28 1.71
C ALA A 16 3.72 19.69 1.35
N PRO A 17 3.79 20.65 2.30
CA PRO A 17 3.38 22.02 2.06
C PRO A 17 4.15 22.68 0.90
N GLY A 18 3.43 23.40 0.04
CA GLY A 18 3.94 24.18 -1.08
C GLY A 18 4.25 23.38 -2.35
N THR A 19 4.04 22.06 -2.37
CA THR A 19 4.48 21.23 -3.51
C THR A 19 3.38 20.81 -4.47
N PHE A 20 2.09 20.93 -4.11
CA PHE A 20 0.99 20.41 -4.93
C PHE A 20 1.00 20.99 -6.35
N ASP A 21 1.07 22.31 -6.46
CA ASP A 21 0.99 23.02 -7.74
C ASP A 21 2.09 22.63 -8.73
N VAL A 22 3.30 22.38 -8.20
CA VAL A 22 4.44 21.99 -9.02
C VAL A 22 4.22 20.58 -9.57
N LEU A 23 3.76 19.66 -8.72
CA LEU A 23 3.53 18.27 -9.09
C LEU A 23 2.34 18.11 -10.03
N ASP A 24 1.22 18.79 -9.77
CA ASP A 24 0.04 18.73 -10.65
C ASP A 24 0.36 19.26 -12.05
N ARG A 25 1.06 20.40 -12.16
CA ARG A 25 1.55 20.91 -13.45
C ARG A 25 2.52 19.95 -14.12
N LEU A 26 3.38 19.28 -13.36
CA LEU A 26 4.28 18.27 -13.90
C LEU A 26 3.51 17.10 -14.50
N LEU A 27 2.47 16.59 -13.84
CA LEU A 27 1.64 15.51 -14.39
C LEU A 27 0.96 15.93 -15.70
N VAL A 28 0.38 17.13 -15.74
CA VAL A 28 -0.24 17.67 -16.97
C VAL A 28 0.78 17.75 -18.11
N ARG A 29 1.97 18.28 -17.82
CA ARG A 29 3.04 18.41 -18.82
C ARG A 29 3.53 17.04 -19.31
N LEU A 30 3.79 16.10 -18.41
CA LEU A 30 4.26 14.76 -18.76
C LEU A 30 3.22 14.00 -19.61
N ARG A 31 1.93 14.16 -19.31
CA ARG A 31 0.85 13.57 -20.10
C ARG A 31 0.81 14.14 -21.53
N ARG A 32 1.00 15.45 -21.67
CA ARG A 32 0.99 16.14 -22.97
C ARG A 32 2.22 15.79 -23.80
N ASP A 33 3.40 15.86 -23.20
CA ASP A 33 4.67 15.79 -23.92
C ASP A 33 5.16 14.34 -24.11
N HIS A 34 4.75 13.43 -23.22
CA HIS A 34 5.19 12.02 -23.21
C HIS A 34 4.03 11.03 -22.95
N PRO A 35 2.95 11.04 -23.73
CA PRO A 35 1.70 10.32 -23.41
C PRO A 35 1.86 8.80 -23.25
N SER A 36 2.67 8.15 -24.10
CA SER A 36 2.89 6.69 -24.02
C SER A 36 3.69 6.31 -22.76
N TRP A 37 4.72 7.08 -22.44
CA TRP A 37 5.52 6.89 -21.24
C TRP A 37 4.70 7.16 -19.98
N TYR A 38 3.91 8.24 -19.98
CA TYR A 38 3.01 8.61 -18.89
C TYR A 38 2.05 7.48 -18.52
N ARG A 39 1.42 6.84 -19.49
CA ARG A 39 0.50 5.72 -19.23
C ARG A 39 1.22 4.46 -18.73
N LYS A 40 2.35 4.10 -19.37
CA LYS A 40 2.98 2.78 -19.16
C LYS A 40 4.08 2.73 -18.11
N ARG A 41 4.66 3.87 -17.73
CA ARG A 41 5.91 3.93 -16.95
C ARG A 41 5.86 4.87 -15.76
N LEU A 42 4.83 5.70 -15.66
CA LEU A 42 4.64 6.60 -14.52
C LEU A 42 3.63 5.98 -13.55
N SER A 43 3.97 6.01 -12.26
CA SER A 43 3.05 5.76 -11.18
C SER A 43 3.02 6.94 -10.22
N VAL A 44 1.89 7.08 -9.51
CA VAL A 44 1.78 8.02 -8.38
C VAL A 44 1.74 7.22 -7.08
N GLY A 45 2.60 7.60 -6.13
CA GLY A 45 2.63 7.04 -4.79
C GLY A 45 1.92 7.96 -3.80
N MET A 46 0.95 7.41 -3.08
CA MET A 46 0.17 8.08 -2.03
C MET A 46 0.48 7.44 -0.68
N THR A 47 0.70 8.29 0.33
CA THR A 47 0.76 7.88 1.74
C THR A 47 -0.52 8.30 2.44
N LEU A 48 -1.27 7.32 2.93
CA LEU A 48 -2.53 7.53 3.62
C LEU A 48 -2.28 7.72 5.12
N THR A 49 -2.79 8.81 5.67
CA THR A 49 -2.77 9.16 7.10
C THR A 49 -4.20 9.43 7.55
N SER A 50 -4.46 9.40 8.85
CA SER A 50 -5.74 9.84 9.43
C SER A 50 -6.13 11.24 8.96
N ALA A 51 -5.17 12.15 8.83
CA ALA A 51 -5.39 13.54 8.46
C ALA A 51 -5.83 13.72 7.00
N ASN A 52 -5.27 12.93 6.07
CA ASN A 52 -5.60 13.05 4.64
C ASN A 52 -6.67 12.04 4.17
N LEU A 53 -7.04 11.09 5.02
CA LEU A 53 -8.05 10.07 4.76
C LEU A 53 -9.40 10.63 4.29
N PRO A 54 -9.95 11.75 4.86
CA PRO A 54 -11.25 12.29 4.43
C PRO A 54 -11.30 12.75 2.96
N PHE A 55 -10.14 12.84 2.30
CA PHE A 55 -10.04 13.27 0.91
C PHE A 55 -9.72 12.13 -0.05
N LEU A 56 -9.60 10.88 0.44
CA LEU A 56 -9.06 9.76 -0.34
C LEU A 56 -9.81 9.52 -1.66
N SER A 57 -11.14 9.45 -1.66
CA SER A 57 -11.93 9.20 -2.88
C SER A 57 -11.74 10.31 -3.91
N ARG A 58 -11.87 11.57 -3.52
CA ARG A 58 -11.62 12.76 -4.37
C ARG A 58 -10.17 12.80 -4.88
N SER A 59 -9.22 12.36 -4.06
CA SER A 59 -7.81 12.22 -4.43
C SER A 59 -7.61 11.19 -5.53
N ILE A 60 -8.25 10.02 -5.43
CA ILE A 60 -8.22 9.01 -6.49
C ILE A 60 -8.92 9.52 -7.75
N GLU A 61 -10.10 10.12 -7.62
CA GLU A 61 -10.84 10.70 -8.74
C GLU A 61 -9.99 11.72 -9.53
N LEU A 62 -9.32 12.65 -8.84
CA LEU A 62 -8.39 13.59 -9.46
C LEU A 62 -7.33 12.86 -10.28
N LEU A 63 -6.64 11.87 -9.70
CA LEU A 63 -5.56 11.15 -10.37
C LEU A 63 -6.06 10.37 -11.59
N LEU A 64 -7.23 9.73 -11.49
CA LEU A 64 -7.88 9.06 -12.63
C LEU A 64 -8.27 10.07 -13.72
N GLY A 65 -8.78 11.25 -13.35
CA GLY A 65 -9.05 12.36 -14.27
C GLY A 65 -7.78 12.90 -14.96
N ARG A 66 -6.63 12.83 -14.28
CA ARG A 66 -5.31 13.06 -14.88
C ARG A 66 -4.86 11.93 -15.79
N GLY A 67 -5.61 10.84 -15.91
CA GLY A 67 -5.30 9.70 -16.78
C GLY A 67 -4.23 8.78 -16.20
N MET A 68 -4.08 8.74 -14.88
CA MET A 68 -3.22 7.77 -14.21
C MET A 68 -3.78 6.37 -14.36
N GLU A 69 -2.92 5.43 -14.77
CA GLU A 69 -3.21 4.00 -14.88
C GLU A 69 -2.56 3.18 -13.75
N SER A 70 -1.66 3.78 -12.96
CA SER A 70 -1.02 3.12 -11.82
C SER A 70 -0.88 4.07 -10.64
N VAL A 71 -1.69 3.82 -9.61
CA VAL A 71 -1.66 4.53 -8.34
C VAL A 71 -1.31 3.53 -7.23
N ARG A 72 -0.24 3.80 -6.51
CA ARG A 72 0.18 3.06 -5.33
C ARG A 72 -0.33 3.78 -4.10
N LEU A 73 -1.13 3.09 -3.31
CA LEU A 73 -1.61 3.56 -2.02
C LEU A 73 -0.94 2.73 -0.92
N ALA A 74 -0.42 3.37 0.12
CA ALA A 74 0.10 2.69 1.29
C ALA A 74 -0.29 3.48 2.56
N PRO A 75 -0.59 2.79 3.69
CA PRO A 75 -0.79 3.48 4.95
C PRO A 75 0.54 4.04 5.47
N LEU A 76 0.46 5.07 6.31
CA LEU A 76 1.60 5.57 7.06
C LEU A 76 2.26 4.41 7.82
N LEU A 77 3.59 4.30 7.69
CA LEU A 77 4.39 3.24 8.31
C LEU A 77 5.02 3.69 9.64
N THR A 78 4.51 4.75 10.24
CA THR A 78 4.89 5.27 11.56
C THR A 78 3.65 5.42 12.43
N HIS A 79 3.81 5.86 13.68
CA HIS A 79 2.66 6.24 14.49
C HIS A 79 1.79 7.26 13.76
N ASP A 80 0.48 7.07 13.87
CA ASP A 80 -0.55 7.98 13.38
C ASP A 80 -1.44 8.34 14.58
N GLU A 81 -1.23 9.55 15.13
CA GLU A 81 -1.93 10.00 16.33
C GLU A 81 -3.44 10.15 16.13
N GLY A 82 -3.88 10.41 14.89
CA GLY A 82 -5.30 10.54 14.58
C GLY A 82 -5.99 9.19 14.31
N TRP A 83 -5.29 8.07 14.47
CA TRP A 83 -5.89 6.76 14.26
C TRP A 83 -6.77 6.33 15.43
N GLY A 84 -8.04 5.99 15.14
CA GLY A 84 -9.00 5.48 16.10
C GLY A 84 -10.24 4.91 15.40
N PRO A 85 -11.30 4.53 16.14
CA PRO A 85 -12.52 3.95 15.56
C PRO A 85 -13.17 4.85 14.50
N GLU A 86 -13.12 6.17 14.67
CA GLU A 86 -13.66 7.13 13.69
C GLU A 86 -12.85 7.11 12.38
N ALA A 87 -11.52 7.08 12.47
CA ALA A 87 -10.65 6.96 11.29
C ALA A 87 -10.83 5.61 10.59
N GLU A 88 -11.06 4.52 11.31
CA GLU A 88 -11.38 3.22 10.72
C GLU A 88 -12.72 3.25 9.97
N ALA A 89 -13.77 3.83 10.57
CA ALA A 89 -15.06 3.99 9.92
C ALA A 89 -14.98 4.87 8.67
N GLU A 90 -14.21 5.96 8.75
CA GLU A 90 -13.95 6.84 7.60
C GLU A 90 -13.16 6.11 6.51
N LEU A 91 -12.21 5.24 6.89
CA LEU A 91 -11.47 4.43 5.92
C LEU A 91 -12.39 3.47 5.17
N GLU A 92 -13.31 2.80 5.87
CA GLU A 92 -14.28 1.93 5.22
C GLU A 92 -15.13 2.72 4.21
N ARG A 93 -15.65 3.87 4.62
CA ARG A 93 -16.48 4.74 3.77
C ARG A 93 -15.73 5.19 2.51
N GLN A 94 -14.52 5.73 2.69
CA GLN A 94 -13.68 6.21 1.60
C GLN A 94 -13.25 5.08 0.67
N MET A 95 -12.96 3.90 1.21
CA MET A 95 -12.55 2.75 0.39
C MET A 95 -13.71 2.23 -0.47
N GLY A 96 -14.96 2.30 0.03
CA GLY A 96 -16.14 2.01 -0.78
C GLY A 96 -16.25 2.92 -2.00
N GLU A 97 -16.12 4.24 -1.81
CA GLU A 97 -16.12 5.20 -2.93
C GLU A 97 -14.95 5.00 -3.90
N VAL A 98 -13.76 4.70 -3.37
CA VAL A 98 -12.58 4.37 -4.20
C VAL A 98 -12.80 3.10 -5.00
N PHE A 99 -13.46 2.10 -4.41
CA PHE A 99 -13.81 0.87 -5.10
C PHE A 99 -14.73 1.15 -6.29
N ASP A 100 -15.78 1.94 -6.11
CA ASP A 100 -16.70 2.32 -7.18
C ASP A 100 -15.98 3.04 -8.34
N LEU A 101 -15.11 4.00 -8.02
CA LEU A 101 -14.28 4.70 -9.03
C LEU A 101 -13.35 3.73 -9.78
N CYS A 102 -12.74 2.78 -9.07
CA CYS A 102 -11.87 1.78 -9.67
C CYS A 102 -12.66 0.79 -10.53
N LEU A 103 -13.88 0.43 -10.11
CA LEU A 103 -14.77 -0.46 -10.84
C LEU A 103 -15.23 0.18 -12.15
N GLU A 104 -15.67 1.44 -12.12
CA GLU A 104 -16.02 2.19 -13.33
C GLU A 104 -14.82 2.30 -14.28
N HIS A 105 -13.63 2.61 -13.75
CA HIS A 105 -12.41 2.63 -14.54
C HIS A 105 -12.13 1.28 -15.19
N TYR A 106 -12.22 0.19 -14.42
CA TYR A 106 -11.99 -1.17 -14.90
C TYR A 106 -13.00 -1.57 -15.98
N GLN A 107 -14.29 -1.25 -15.83
CA GLN A 107 -15.31 -1.54 -16.85
C GLN A 107 -15.01 -0.81 -18.17
N ARG A 108 -14.42 0.39 -18.11
CA ARG A 108 -14.09 1.18 -19.30
C ARG A 108 -12.77 0.77 -19.96
N THR A 109 -11.76 0.37 -19.18
CA THR A 109 -10.38 0.19 -19.69
C THR A 109 -9.86 -1.23 -19.59
N GLY A 110 -10.51 -2.10 -18.82
CA GLY A 110 -10.02 -3.42 -18.44
C GLY A 110 -8.85 -3.41 -17.44
N ALA A 111 -8.45 -2.23 -16.95
CA ALA A 111 -7.32 -2.09 -16.02
C ALA A 111 -7.78 -1.68 -14.62
N ILE A 112 -7.17 -2.27 -13.58
CA ILE A 112 -7.39 -1.86 -12.19
C ILE A 112 -6.37 -0.77 -11.86
N PRO A 113 -6.76 0.50 -11.63
CA PRO A 113 -5.79 1.59 -11.52
C PRO A 113 -5.03 1.60 -10.17
N LEU A 114 -5.64 1.09 -9.11
CA LEU A 114 -5.02 0.99 -7.79
C LEU A 114 -4.21 -0.30 -7.65
N GLU A 115 -2.90 -0.18 -7.44
CA GLU A 115 -1.99 -1.33 -7.27
C GLU A 115 -2.40 -2.21 -6.10
N VAL A 116 -2.95 -1.62 -5.03
CA VAL A 116 -3.42 -2.37 -3.85
C VAL A 116 -4.66 -3.22 -4.11
N PHE A 117 -5.36 -3.07 -5.23
CA PHE A 117 -6.47 -3.95 -5.63
C PHE A 117 -6.04 -5.01 -6.64
N ARG A 118 -4.81 -4.95 -7.17
CA ARG A 118 -4.30 -5.96 -8.09
C ARG A 118 -3.87 -7.20 -7.31
N ARG A 119 -4.44 -8.35 -7.65
CA ARG A 119 -4.04 -9.66 -7.14
C ARG A 119 -3.47 -10.49 -8.29
N PRO A 120 -2.31 -11.16 -8.15
CA PRO A 120 -1.81 -12.03 -9.21
C PRO A 120 -2.73 -13.22 -9.44
N ALA A 121 -2.87 -13.67 -10.69
CA ALA A 121 -3.64 -14.86 -11.05
C ALA A 121 -3.09 -16.13 -10.40
N ASN A 122 -1.77 -16.25 -10.37
CA ASN A 122 -1.07 -17.32 -9.69
C ASN A 122 -0.30 -16.75 -8.49
N PRO A 123 -0.95 -16.56 -7.33
CA PRO A 123 -0.24 -16.16 -6.14
C PRO A 123 0.77 -17.27 -5.77
N PRO A 124 1.97 -16.92 -5.31
CA PRO A 124 2.83 -17.90 -4.67
C PRO A 124 2.08 -18.54 -3.49
N GLU A 125 2.35 -19.81 -3.20
CA GLU A 125 1.72 -20.55 -2.10
C GLU A 125 1.64 -19.73 -0.81
N ALA A 126 0.54 -19.90 -0.08
CA ALA A 126 0.29 -19.32 1.23
C ALA A 126 1.45 -19.67 2.18
N ARG A 127 2.04 -18.64 2.79
CA ARG A 127 3.33 -18.78 3.48
C ARG A 127 3.32 -18.00 4.77
N HIS A 128 2.51 -18.48 5.70
CA HIS A 128 2.51 -18.05 7.10
C HIS A 128 3.89 -18.16 7.77
N ASP A 129 4.73 -19.07 7.25
CA ASP A 129 6.08 -19.39 7.73
C ASP A 129 7.18 -18.55 7.07
N ARG A 130 6.81 -17.48 6.36
CA ARG A 130 7.77 -16.52 5.83
C ARG A 130 7.95 -15.31 6.73
N PRO A 131 9.17 -14.72 6.69
CA PRO A 131 9.38 -13.36 7.15
C PRO A 131 8.32 -12.41 6.61
N VAL A 132 7.82 -11.52 7.45
CA VAL A 132 6.73 -10.60 7.08
C VAL A 132 7.11 -9.62 5.97
N CYS A 133 8.40 -9.31 5.86
CA CYS A 133 8.98 -8.56 4.75
C CYS A 133 10.35 -9.13 4.39
N ARG A 134 10.97 -8.58 3.34
CA ARG A 134 12.30 -8.99 2.86
C ARG A 134 13.43 -8.10 3.39
N VAL A 135 13.22 -7.39 4.50
CA VAL A 135 14.31 -6.65 5.14
C VAL A 135 15.46 -7.61 5.43
N ASN A 136 16.69 -7.18 5.09
CA ASN A 136 17.91 -7.98 5.19
C ASN A 136 17.98 -9.21 4.26
N ALA A 137 17.04 -9.41 3.33
CA ALA A 137 17.22 -10.39 2.27
C ALA A 137 18.33 -9.91 1.30
N PRO A 138 19.12 -10.81 0.68
CA PRO A 138 20.23 -10.44 -0.20
C PRO A 138 19.86 -9.45 -1.31
N GLU A 139 18.61 -9.49 -1.77
CA GLU A 139 18.08 -8.68 -2.87
C GLU A 139 17.54 -7.32 -2.42
N THR A 140 17.59 -6.99 -1.12
CA THR A 140 17.06 -5.75 -0.57
C THR A 140 18.18 -4.99 0.14
N GLN A 141 18.70 -3.97 -0.53
CA GLN A 141 19.75 -3.10 0.02
C GLN A 141 19.36 -1.63 -0.18
N ALA A 142 19.55 -0.85 0.87
CA ALA A 142 19.44 0.59 0.88
C ALA A 142 20.81 1.18 1.14
N VAL A 143 21.23 2.11 0.28
CA VAL A 143 22.55 2.73 0.35
C VAL A 143 22.36 4.21 0.66
N GLY A 144 22.97 4.67 1.75
CA GLY A 144 23.02 6.07 2.14
C GLY A 144 23.93 6.89 1.25
N VAL A 145 23.73 8.21 1.27
CA VAL A 145 24.58 9.17 0.53
C VAL A 145 26.03 9.17 1.04
N ASP A 146 26.25 8.68 2.25
CA ASP A 146 27.54 8.50 2.91
C ASP A 146 28.16 7.10 2.64
N GLY A 147 27.49 6.25 1.86
CA GLY A 147 27.92 4.89 1.57
C GLY A 147 27.52 3.84 2.62
N SER A 148 26.78 4.22 3.67
CA SER A 148 26.21 3.26 4.62
C SER A 148 25.22 2.31 3.93
N VAL A 149 25.15 1.05 4.37
CA VAL A 149 24.28 0.03 3.76
C VAL A 149 23.38 -0.60 4.80
N ASN A 150 22.09 -0.68 4.50
CA ASN A 150 21.06 -1.26 5.35
C ASN A 150 20.11 -2.16 4.55
N GLY A 151 19.37 -3.05 5.19
CA GLY A 151 18.43 -3.95 4.51
C GLY A 151 17.12 -3.30 4.05
N CYS A 152 16.87 -2.02 4.37
CA CYS A 152 15.68 -1.27 3.97
C CYS A 152 15.91 0.25 4.12
N PRO A 153 15.32 1.10 3.25
CA PRO A 153 15.44 2.56 3.37
C PRO A 153 14.89 3.12 4.69
N LEU A 154 13.91 2.45 5.30
CA LEU A 154 13.39 2.87 6.59
C LEU A 154 14.38 2.61 7.73
N LEU A 155 15.20 1.55 7.67
CA LEU A 155 16.25 1.33 8.67
C LEU A 155 17.32 2.42 8.55
N LEU A 156 17.76 2.66 7.31
CA LEU A 156 18.74 3.69 7.00
C LEU A 156 18.31 5.08 7.50
N ALA A 157 17.04 5.45 7.30
CA ALA A 157 16.50 6.72 7.77
C ALA A 157 16.48 6.85 9.31
N GLN A 158 16.31 5.75 10.04
CA GLN A 158 16.27 5.75 11.50
C GLN A 158 17.67 5.85 12.12
N GLU A 159 18.69 5.31 11.46
CA GLU A 159 20.09 5.44 11.89
C GLU A 159 20.59 6.88 11.78
N VAL A 160 20.16 7.61 10.74
CA VAL A 160 20.51 9.02 10.52
C VAL A 160 19.72 9.96 11.48
N GLY A 161 18.55 9.52 11.96
CA GLY A 161 17.60 10.38 12.68
C GLY A 161 17.64 10.36 14.21
N GLY A 162 18.35 9.42 14.85
CA GLY A 162 18.52 9.39 16.32
C GLY A 162 17.23 9.31 17.14
N THR A 163 16.13 8.79 16.58
CA THR A 163 14.82 8.75 17.23
C THR A 163 14.72 7.60 18.25
N GLN A 164 13.73 7.66 19.16
CA GLN A 164 13.38 6.54 20.05
C GLN A 164 13.01 5.27 19.28
N ALA A 165 12.36 5.41 18.12
CA ALA A 165 12.09 4.27 17.24
C ALA A 165 13.40 3.63 16.73
N GLY A 166 14.44 4.44 16.50
CA GLY A 166 15.77 3.98 16.12
C GLY A 166 16.47 3.12 17.18
N SER A 167 16.32 3.42 18.47
CA SER A 167 16.92 2.61 19.55
C SER A 167 16.21 1.27 19.73
N VAL A 168 14.87 1.26 19.73
CA VAL A 168 14.05 0.05 19.78
C VAL A 168 14.35 -0.86 18.57
N LEU A 169 14.40 -0.26 17.39
CA LEU A 169 14.66 -0.98 16.14
C LEU A 169 16.05 -1.60 16.12
N ARG A 170 17.08 -0.89 16.62
CA ARG A 170 18.45 -1.43 16.73
C ARG A 170 18.48 -2.66 17.63
N GLU A 171 17.84 -2.60 18.79
CA GLU A 171 17.73 -3.75 19.69
C GLU A 171 17.01 -4.92 19.01
N TRP A 172 15.96 -4.65 18.24
CA TRP A 172 15.18 -5.71 17.60
C TRP A 172 15.89 -6.38 16.43
N ILE A 173 16.70 -5.65 15.65
CA ILE A 173 17.40 -6.21 14.48
C ILE A 173 18.32 -7.38 14.88
N GLU A 174 18.86 -7.35 16.09
CA GLU A 174 19.73 -8.40 16.62
C GLU A 174 18.95 -9.61 17.19
N ARG A 175 17.62 -9.52 17.33
CA ARG A 175 16.79 -10.58 17.88
C ARG A 175 16.45 -11.64 16.82
N PRO A 176 16.42 -12.94 17.18
CA PRO A 176 16.00 -14.01 16.27
C PRO A 176 14.52 -13.89 15.84
N GLU A 177 13.71 -13.19 16.63
CA GLU A 177 12.29 -12.88 16.37
C GLU A 177 12.10 -11.84 15.24
N TRP A 178 13.18 -11.24 14.73
CA TRP A 178 13.11 -10.15 13.74
C TRP A 178 13.53 -10.61 12.33
N PRO A 179 12.82 -10.18 11.27
CA PRO A 179 11.53 -9.48 11.29
C PRO A 179 10.35 -10.38 11.70
N GLY A 180 10.62 -11.66 12.00
CA GLY A 180 9.65 -12.62 12.53
C GLY A 180 8.70 -13.17 11.49
N LEU A 181 7.99 -14.23 11.86
CA LEU A 181 7.04 -14.90 10.98
C LEU A 181 5.67 -14.24 11.07
N ARG A 182 4.89 -14.32 9.98
CA ARG A 182 3.52 -13.75 9.95
C ARG A 182 2.63 -14.37 11.02
N ARG A 183 2.78 -15.67 11.29
CA ARG A 183 2.00 -16.43 12.27
C ARG A 183 2.17 -15.97 13.73
N GLU A 184 3.29 -15.34 14.06
CA GLU A 184 3.63 -14.91 15.42
C GLU A 184 3.08 -13.52 15.75
N ARG A 185 2.55 -12.81 14.75
CA ARG A 185 2.12 -11.42 14.87
C ARG A 185 0.66 -11.26 15.29
N TYR A 186 0.35 -10.09 15.83
CA TYR A 186 -1.00 -9.74 16.27
C TYR A 186 -1.25 -8.23 16.27
N SER A 187 -2.52 -7.83 16.20
CA SER A 187 -3.00 -6.46 16.38
C SER A 187 -4.16 -6.45 17.39
N SER A 188 -4.81 -5.30 17.61
CA SER A 188 -6.03 -5.24 18.42
C SER A 188 -7.19 -6.03 17.80
N TYR A 189 -7.10 -6.36 16.51
CA TYR A 189 -8.09 -7.15 15.77
C TYR A 189 -7.87 -8.67 15.86
N GLY A 190 -6.90 -9.12 16.65
CA GLY A 190 -6.59 -10.54 16.86
C GLY A 190 -5.23 -10.98 16.32
N ARG A 191 -5.02 -12.29 16.28
CA ARG A 191 -3.78 -12.90 15.77
C ARG A 191 -3.77 -12.89 14.24
N CYS A 192 -2.59 -12.67 13.65
CA CYS A 192 -2.46 -12.67 12.20
C CYS A 192 -2.74 -14.03 11.58
N TRP A 193 -2.44 -15.14 12.26
CA TRP A 193 -2.75 -16.50 11.77
C TRP A 193 -4.26 -16.75 11.60
N ASP A 194 -5.09 -16.07 12.39
CA ASP A 194 -6.55 -16.19 12.33
C ASP A 194 -7.16 -15.24 11.27
N CYS A 195 -6.34 -14.49 10.51
CA CYS A 195 -6.80 -13.47 9.57
C CYS A 195 -6.86 -13.99 8.13
N ASP A 196 -8.02 -13.84 7.49
CA ASP A 196 -8.25 -14.25 6.10
C ASP A 196 -7.29 -13.61 5.10
N PHE A 197 -6.71 -12.45 5.42
CA PHE A 197 -5.87 -11.66 4.51
C PHE A 197 -4.36 -11.82 4.74
N ILE A 198 -3.94 -12.74 5.62
CA ILE A 198 -2.54 -12.88 6.06
C ILE A 198 -1.54 -13.00 4.90
N ASP A 199 -1.87 -13.72 3.83
CA ASP A 199 -0.97 -13.93 2.68
C ASP A 199 -0.86 -12.72 1.76
N GLU A 200 -1.81 -11.79 1.85
CA GLU A 200 -1.87 -10.60 0.99
C GLU A 200 -1.64 -9.29 1.78
N CYS A 201 -1.36 -9.42 3.08
CA CYS A 201 -1.22 -8.31 4.01
C CYS A 201 0.16 -7.66 3.90
N LEU A 202 0.19 -6.33 3.90
CA LEU A 202 1.38 -5.49 3.95
C LEU A 202 1.67 -5.10 5.40
N VAL A 203 2.51 -5.89 6.07
CA VAL A 203 3.00 -5.58 7.43
C VAL A 203 4.45 -5.13 7.36
N CYS A 204 4.74 -3.97 7.96
CA CYS A 204 6.10 -3.46 8.10
C CYS A 204 6.57 -3.62 9.56
N PRO A 205 7.60 -4.43 9.82
CA PRO A 205 8.22 -4.53 11.14
C PRO A 205 8.68 -3.17 11.70
N VAL A 206 9.22 -2.30 10.83
CA VAL A 206 9.68 -0.96 11.24
C VAL A 206 8.51 -0.11 11.76
N ALA A 207 7.31 -0.27 11.19
CA ALA A 207 6.13 0.41 11.70
C ALA A 207 5.77 -0.02 13.13
N SER A 208 6.10 -1.25 13.49
CA SER A 208 5.88 -1.79 14.85
C SER A 208 6.79 -1.12 15.87
N ALA A 209 8.03 -0.79 15.48
CA ALA A 209 9.00 -0.06 16.31
C ALA A 209 8.63 1.42 16.49
N ASN A 210 7.78 1.94 15.60
CA ASN A 210 7.28 3.32 15.69
C ASN A 210 6.00 3.44 16.51
N ILE A 211 5.45 2.34 17.07
CA ILE A 211 4.30 2.42 17.99
C ILE A 211 4.81 2.99 19.33
N PRO A 212 4.24 4.11 19.84
CA PRO A 212 4.68 4.69 21.10
C PRO A 212 4.59 3.70 22.25
N GLY A 213 5.70 3.54 22.99
CA GLY A 213 5.78 2.66 24.15
C GLY A 213 5.78 1.16 23.84
N ASN A 214 5.77 0.76 22.57
CA ASN A 214 5.77 -0.66 22.21
C ASN A 214 7.15 -1.31 22.43
N THR A 215 7.16 -2.44 23.12
CA THR A 215 8.34 -3.26 23.39
C THR A 215 8.29 -4.63 22.71
N ASP A 216 7.18 -4.97 22.05
CA ASP A 216 6.98 -6.26 21.38
C ASP A 216 7.16 -6.13 19.85
N PRO A 217 8.20 -6.75 19.25
CA PRO A 217 8.43 -6.73 17.80
C PRO A 217 7.35 -7.43 16.97
N ARG A 218 6.51 -8.26 17.60
CA ARG A 218 5.43 -9.02 16.95
C ARG A 218 4.16 -8.20 16.77
N ARG A 219 4.03 -7.08 17.49
CA ARG A 219 2.89 -6.18 17.38
C ARG A 219 2.77 -5.65 15.96
N VAL A 220 1.56 -5.55 15.43
CA VAL A 220 1.24 -4.85 14.17
C VAL A 220 0.50 -3.56 14.52
N PRO A 221 0.84 -2.40 13.93
CA PRO A 221 0.08 -1.18 14.12
C PRO A 221 -1.38 -1.36 13.71
N ASP A 222 -2.31 -0.88 14.53
CA ASP A 222 -3.75 -1.05 14.26
C ASP A 222 -4.17 -0.34 12.97
N SER A 223 -3.58 0.82 12.66
CA SER A 223 -3.78 1.53 11.38
C SER A 223 -3.42 0.68 10.17
N GLY A 224 -2.24 0.07 10.18
CA GLY A 224 -1.81 -0.85 9.14
C GLY A 224 -2.69 -2.10 9.07
N CYS A 225 -3.11 -2.65 10.21
CA CYS A 225 -3.97 -3.84 10.24
C CYS A 225 -5.36 -3.55 9.66
N ALA A 226 -6.01 -2.48 10.10
CA ALA A 226 -7.31 -2.03 9.60
C ALA A 226 -7.26 -1.76 8.09
N PHE A 227 -6.23 -1.03 7.63
CA PHE A 227 -5.99 -0.80 6.20
C PHE A 227 -5.97 -2.11 5.40
N ASN A 228 -5.17 -3.07 5.83
CA ASN A 228 -5.07 -4.35 5.12
C ASN A 228 -6.37 -5.15 5.14
N ARG A 229 -7.11 -5.16 6.26
CA ARG A 229 -8.40 -5.86 6.37
C ARG A 229 -9.44 -5.24 5.44
N ILE A 230 -9.54 -3.91 5.43
CA ILE A 230 -10.50 -3.17 4.62
C ILE A 230 -10.15 -3.32 3.13
N VAL A 231 -8.92 -2.99 2.74
CA VAL A 231 -8.46 -3.13 1.34
C VAL A 231 -8.55 -4.58 0.87
N GLY A 232 -8.25 -5.55 1.73
CA GLY A 232 -8.33 -6.98 1.41
C GLY A 232 -9.74 -7.41 1.01
N ARG A 233 -10.79 -6.88 1.66
CA ARG A 233 -12.19 -7.15 1.28
C ARG A 233 -12.47 -6.67 -0.15
N TYR A 234 -12.16 -5.42 -0.45
CA TYR A 234 -12.42 -4.83 -1.77
C TYR A 234 -11.54 -5.43 -2.88
N ARG A 235 -10.28 -5.74 -2.58
CA ARG A 235 -9.35 -6.40 -3.52
C ARG A 235 -9.91 -7.72 -4.03
N ARG A 236 -10.54 -8.53 -3.17
CA ARG A 236 -11.10 -9.84 -3.54
C ARG A 236 -12.29 -9.76 -4.49
N LEU A 237 -12.92 -8.59 -4.58
CA LEU A 237 -14.01 -8.35 -5.52
C LEU A 237 -13.45 -8.19 -6.94
N PHE A 238 -12.22 -7.70 -7.12
CA PHE A 238 -11.60 -7.65 -8.44
C PHE A 238 -11.08 -9.01 -8.91
N PRO A 239 -11.14 -9.28 -10.23
CA PRO A 239 -10.53 -10.47 -10.78
C PRO A 239 -9.01 -10.42 -10.65
N PRO A 240 -8.34 -11.59 -10.57
CA PRO A 240 -6.90 -11.64 -10.61
C PRO A 240 -6.35 -11.08 -11.94
N VAL A 241 -5.16 -10.48 -11.85
CA VAL A 241 -4.42 -9.92 -12.98
C VAL A 241 -3.32 -10.91 -13.37
N ALA A 242 -3.23 -11.25 -14.66
CA ALA A 242 -2.14 -12.08 -15.17
C ALA A 242 -0.79 -11.37 -14.97
N GLY A 243 0.19 -12.10 -14.45
CA GLY A 243 1.57 -11.67 -14.42
C GLY A 243 2.28 -11.92 -15.76
N PRO A 244 3.49 -11.37 -15.96
CA PRO A 244 4.32 -11.67 -17.12
C PRO A 244 4.57 -13.16 -17.34
N GLU A 245 4.70 -13.92 -16.25
CA GLU A 245 4.90 -15.37 -16.30
C GLU A 245 3.63 -16.10 -16.74
N ASP A 246 2.44 -15.57 -16.42
CA ASP A 246 1.16 -16.14 -16.85
C ASP A 246 0.96 -15.97 -18.35
N HIS A 247 1.26 -14.78 -18.88
CA HIS A 247 1.28 -14.51 -20.32
C HIS A 247 2.24 -15.43 -21.07
N LEU A 248 3.45 -15.63 -20.54
CA LEU A 248 4.46 -16.50 -21.15
C LEU A 248 4.05 -17.98 -21.13
N LYS A 249 3.32 -18.41 -20.10
CA LYS A 249 2.83 -19.78 -19.95
C LYS A 249 1.47 -20.02 -20.62
N GLY A 250 0.83 -18.98 -21.17
CA GLY A 250 -0.53 -19.06 -21.70
C GLY A 250 -1.60 -19.27 -20.62
N ASN A 251 -1.29 -18.94 -19.36
CA ASN A 251 -2.18 -19.07 -18.20
C ASN A 251 -2.97 -17.78 -17.95
N ASP A 252 -3.23 -17.00 -19.00
CA ASP A 252 -3.99 -15.78 -18.87
C ASP A 252 -5.37 -16.11 -18.28
N PRO A 253 -5.75 -15.49 -17.14
CA PRO A 253 -7.09 -15.68 -16.62
C PRO A 253 -8.05 -15.28 -17.74
N LEU A 254 -8.96 -16.19 -18.08
CA LEU A 254 -10.05 -15.89 -19.01
C LEU A 254 -10.71 -14.59 -18.51
N PRO A 255 -11.05 -13.64 -19.40
CA PRO A 255 -11.73 -12.42 -18.98
C PRO A 255 -12.96 -12.85 -18.19
N THR A 256 -12.93 -12.65 -16.87
CA THR A 256 -14.09 -12.90 -16.02
C THR A 256 -15.19 -12.05 -16.62
N ALA A 257 -16.22 -12.70 -17.16
CA ALA A 257 -17.31 -11.97 -17.78
C ALA A 257 -17.86 -11.00 -16.72
N MET A 258 -18.14 -9.75 -17.10
CA MET A 258 -18.66 -8.71 -16.20
C MET A 258 -19.85 -9.20 -15.34
N THR A 259 -20.57 -10.22 -15.82
CA THR A 259 -21.62 -10.97 -15.12
C THR A 259 -21.20 -11.59 -13.78
N ASP A 260 -19.98 -12.13 -13.64
CA ASP A 260 -19.53 -12.74 -12.38
C ASP A 260 -19.23 -11.68 -11.30
N LEU A 261 -18.77 -10.50 -11.74
CA LEU A 261 -18.53 -9.35 -10.88
C LEU A 261 -19.84 -8.71 -10.39
N ALA A 262 -20.80 -8.53 -11.30
CA ALA A 262 -22.14 -8.03 -10.94
C ALA A 262 -22.87 -8.96 -9.95
N LYS A 263 -22.71 -10.28 -10.13
CA LYS A 263 -23.30 -11.28 -9.23
C LYS A 263 -22.60 -11.33 -7.87
N ALA A 264 -21.27 -11.16 -7.83
CA ALA A 264 -20.50 -11.09 -6.58
C ALA A 264 -20.80 -9.82 -5.75
N LEU A 265 -21.22 -8.74 -6.41
CA LEU A 265 -21.57 -7.46 -5.78
C LEU A 265 -23.06 -7.35 -5.39
N GLY A 266 -23.88 -8.37 -5.66
CA GLY A 266 -25.33 -8.31 -5.38
C GLY A 266 -26.09 -7.29 -6.25
N LEU A 267 -25.55 -6.96 -7.42
CA LEU A 267 -26.10 -5.97 -8.36
C LEU A 267 -26.86 -6.63 -9.52
N GLY A 268 -27.42 -7.83 -9.31
CA GLY A 268 -28.11 -8.64 -10.34
C GLY A 268 -29.54 -8.97 -9.97
#